data_AF-T1C6R4-F1
#
_entry.id   AF-T1C6R4-F1
#
_cell.length_a   1.000
_cell.length_b   1.000
_cell.length_c   1.000
_cell.angle_alpha   90.00
_cell.angle_beta   90.00
_cell.angle_gamma   90.00
#
_symmetry.space_group_name_H-M   'P 1'
#
loop_
_entity.id
_entity.type
_entity.pdbx_description
1 polymer ?
#
loop_
_entity_poly.entity_id
_entity_poly.type
_entity_poly.pdbx_seq_one_letter_code
_entity_poly.pdbx_strand_id
1 'polypeptide(L)'
;MLDELNRLGFSYRWMTRFLFLDKAAALRELTKIRRQWFAKRKGIVTLLRETIFQQESPLVDSDAANKAVDADAALQELGSDAVGFGYVTASVVVAAREPATVEEKRKSVERVVQGRGFVAISETLNAVEAWLGSIPGQCYANVRQGLVSTANVAHLIPLSAVWAGPQRNAHLGGPPLIVTRTEGSTPFRLVTHVGDVGHTLVVGPTGAGKSVLLATLVLQFRRYPGSQIVVFDKGRSVRATVLGLAGEHYDLGADGTIAFQPLAGIDDEAERAWAADWIAGL
;
A
#
# COMPACT_ATOMS: atom_id res chain seq x y z
N MET A 1 -8.94 4.03 2.08
CA MET A 1 -10.23 3.44 1.65
C MET A 1 -10.11 2.51 0.43
N LEU A 2 -9.24 2.79 -0.54
CA LEU A 2 -9.08 1.96 -1.76
C LEU A 2 -7.84 1.04 -1.73
N ASP A 3 -7.39 0.61 -0.54
CA ASP A 3 -6.19 -0.22 -0.40
C ASP A 3 -6.32 -1.60 -1.07
N GLU A 4 -7.54 -2.11 -1.22
CA GLU A 4 -7.82 -3.36 -1.97
C GLU A 4 -7.33 -3.32 -3.42
N LEU A 5 -7.21 -2.12 -4.04
CA LEU A 5 -6.64 -1.99 -5.37
C LEU A 5 -5.20 -2.50 -5.41
N ASN A 6 -4.43 -2.35 -4.33
CA ASN A 6 -3.06 -2.85 -4.21
C ASN A 6 -2.98 -4.40 -4.20
N ARG A 7 -4.11 -5.08 -4.03
CA ARG A 7 -4.18 -6.55 -3.91
C ARG A 7 -4.62 -7.24 -5.22
N LEU A 8 -4.97 -6.48 -6.26
CA LEU A 8 -5.54 -6.99 -7.51
C LEU A 8 -4.58 -7.84 -8.38
N GLY A 9 -3.27 -7.83 -8.11
CA GLY A 9 -2.31 -8.71 -8.79
C GLY A 9 -1.91 -8.28 -10.19
N PHE A 10 -2.24 -7.06 -10.57
CA PHE A 10 -1.78 -6.46 -11.82
C PHE A 10 -1.47 -4.97 -11.63
N SER A 11 -0.61 -4.44 -12.50
CA SER A 11 -0.31 -3.02 -12.54
C SER A 11 -1.48 -2.21 -13.07
N TYR A 12 -1.76 -1.09 -12.41
CA TYR A 12 -2.66 -0.03 -12.88
C TYR A 12 -1.99 1.32 -12.65
N ARG A 13 -2.46 2.35 -13.36
CA ARG A 13 -2.08 3.75 -13.10
C ARG A 13 -3.28 4.46 -12.49
N TRP A 14 -3.12 4.93 -11.26
CA TRP A 14 -4.07 5.85 -10.64
C TRP A 14 -3.62 7.29 -10.88
N MET A 15 -4.56 8.16 -11.22
CA MET A 15 -4.35 9.60 -11.28
C MET A 15 -5.48 10.31 -10.53
N THR A 16 -5.11 11.27 -9.68
CA THR A 16 -6.01 12.28 -9.12
C THR A 16 -5.54 13.66 -9.56
N ARG A 17 -6.44 14.41 -10.21
CA ARG A 17 -6.26 15.83 -10.53
C ARG A 17 -7.24 16.62 -9.70
N PHE A 18 -6.77 17.70 -9.08
CA PHE A 18 -7.60 18.64 -8.35
C PHE A 18 -7.37 20.05 -8.87
N LEU A 19 -8.44 20.70 -9.32
CA LEU A 19 -8.43 22.08 -9.80
C LEU A 19 -9.06 22.97 -8.73
N PHE A 20 -8.21 23.69 -8.00
CA PHE A 20 -8.65 24.59 -6.93
C PHE A 20 -9.51 25.72 -7.48
N LEU A 21 -10.59 26.04 -6.75
CA LEU A 21 -11.38 27.23 -6.97
C LEU A 21 -11.06 28.27 -5.91
N ASP A 22 -11.06 29.54 -6.30
CA ASP A 22 -11.09 30.62 -5.31
C ASP A 22 -12.44 30.60 -4.55
N LYS A 23 -12.48 31.26 -3.38
CA LYS A 23 -13.64 31.26 -2.50
C LYS A 23 -14.91 31.79 -3.18
N ALA A 24 -14.79 32.80 -4.04
CA ALA A 24 -15.92 33.39 -4.74
C ALA A 24 -16.48 32.44 -5.83
N ALA A 25 -15.61 31.76 -6.57
CA ALA A 25 -15.96 30.76 -7.56
C ALA A 25 -16.61 29.53 -6.91
N ALA A 26 -16.03 29.02 -5.82
CA ALA A 26 -16.60 27.93 -5.04
C ALA A 26 -18.00 28.28 -4.52
N LEU A 27 -18.19 29.49 -3.97
CA LEU A 27 -19.49 29.96 -3.48
C LEU A 27 -20.55 30.00 -4.60
N ARG A 28 -20.18 30.49 -5.79
CA ARG A 28 -21.08 30.52 -6.96
C ARG A 28 -21.51 29.12 -7.37
N GLU A 29 -20.57 28.19 -7.48
CA GLU A 29 -20.84 26.80 -7.90
C GLU A 29 -21.69 26.05 -6.87
N LEU A 30 -21.36 26.12 -5.58
CA LEU A 30 -22.16 25.49 -4.52
C LEU A 30 -23.57 26.08 -4.44
N THR A 31 -23.72 27.39 -4.57
CA THR A 31 -25.04 28.04 -4.61
C THR A 31 -25.88 27.58 -5.79
N LYS A 32 -25.25 27.40 -6.96
CA LYS A 32 -25.90 26.87 -8.16
C LYS A 32 -26.37 25.43 -7.93
N ILE A 33 -25.53 24.57 -7.37
CA ILE A 33 -25.88 23.18 -7.04
C ILE A 33 -27.04 23.13 -6.04
N ARG A 34 -26.99 23.93 -4.98
CA ARG A 34 -28.07 24.04 -4.00
C ARG A 34 -29.40 24.43 -4.66
N ARG A 35 -29.40 25.46 -5.51
CA ARG A 35 -30.60 25.91 -6.23
C ARG A 35 -31.18 24.80 -7.11
N GLN A 36 -30.33 24.05 -7.81
CA GLN A 36 -30.76 22.93 -8.65
C GLN A 36 -31.47 21.84 -7.83
N TRP A 37 -30.89 21.41 -6.70
CA TRP A 37 -31.51 20.39 -5.84
C TRP A 37 -32.76 20.88 -5.14
N PHE A 38 -32.78 22.13 -4.68
CA PHE A 38 -33.96 22.75 -4.10
C PHE A 38 -35.13 22.84 -5.10
N ALA A 39 -34.84 23.15 -6.36
CA ALA A 39 -35.85 23.18 -7.42
C ALA A 39 -36.39 21.78 -7.73
N LYS A 40 -35.53 20.74 -7.73
CA LYS A 40 -35.95 19.34 -7.96
C LYS A 40 -36.81 18.78 -6.83
N ARG A 41 -36.64 19.25 -5.59
CA ARG A 41 -37.44 18.85 -4.42
C ARG A 41 -38.94 19.09 -4.62
N LYS A 42 -39.29 20.14 -5.37
CA LYS A 42 -40.67 20.43 -5.77
C LYS A 42 -40.83 20.06 -7.24
N GLY A 43 -41.30 18.84 -7.51
CA GLY A 43 -41.58 18.41 -8.88
C GLY A 43 -42.45 19.46 -9.59
N ILE A 44 -42.11 19.81 -10.83
CA ILE A 44 -42.84 20.81 -11.64
C ILE A 44 -44.34 20.49 -11.68
N VAL A 45 -44.70 19.20 -11.68
CA VAL A 45 -46.07 18.69 -11.63
C VAL A 45 -46.75 18.96 -10.27
N THR A 46 -46.02 18.89 -9.16
CA THR A 46 -46.53 19.16 -7.81
C THR A 46 -46.76 20.66 -7.59
N LEU A 47 -45.86 21.52 -8.04
CA LEU A 47 -46.04 22.98 -8.02
C LEU A 47 -47.26 23.44 -8.85
N LEU A 48 -47.46 22.84 -10.03
CA LEU A 48 -48.64 23.11 -10.86
C LEU A 48 -49.93 22.60 -10.21
N ARG A 49 -49.90 21.43 -9.55
CA ARG A 49 -51.05 20.91 -8.80
C ARG A 49 -51.37 21.75 -7.56
N GLU A 50 -50.39 22.18 -6.78
CA GLU A 50 -50.61 22.99 -5.58
C GLU A 50 -51.22 24.36 -5.93
N THR A 51 -50.79 24.96 -7.03
CA THR A 51 -51.30 26.27 -7.50
C THR A 51 -52.74 26.18 -8.01
N ILE A 52 -53.16 25.01 -8.54
CA ILE A 52 -54.51 24.80 -9.08
C ILE A 52 -55.47 24.22 -8.02
N PHE A 53 -54.98 23.36 -7.11
CA PHE A 53 -55.81 22.57 -6.20
C PHE A 53 -55.74 22.98 -4.71
N GLN A 54 -54.91 23.97 -4.32
CA GLN A 54 -54.79 24.48 -2.93
C GLN A 54 -54.67 23.38 -1.84
N GLN A 55 -54.10 22.22 -2.19
CA GLN A 55 -53.82 21.13 -1.27
C GLN A 55 -52.32 20.86 -1.27
N GLU A 56 -51.66 21.07 -0.13
CA GLU A 56 -50.26 20.67 0.06
C GLU A 56 -50.15 19.15 -0.09
N SER A 57 -49.38 18.69 -1.07
CA SER A 57 -49.17 17.26 -1.29
C SER A 57 -47.86 16.84 -0.62
N PRO A 58 -47.84 15.79 0.22
CA PRO A 58 -46.66 15.40 1.01
C PRO A 58 -45.63 14.57 0.22
N LEU A 59 -45.61 14.65 -1.11
CA LEU A 59 -44.65 13.92 -1.95
C LEU A 59 -43.42 14.80 -2.22
N VAL A 60 -42.63 15.01 -1.17
CA VAL A 60 -41.30 15.60 -1.25
C VAL A 60 -40.32 14.49 -1.65
N ASP A 61 -39.54 14.73 -2.71
CA ASP A 61 -38.41 13.84 -3.05
C ASP A 61 -37.35 13.95 -1.93
N SER A 62 -37.28 12.89 -1.11
CA SER A 62 -36.41 12.84 0.07
C SER A 62 -34.92 12.87 -0.30
N ASP A 63 -34.53 12.36 -1.47
CA ASP A 63 -33.14 12.43 -1.95
C ASP A 63 -32.78 13.87 -2.31
N ALA A 64 -33.62 14.55 -3.09
CA ALA A 64 -33.40 15.95 -3.44
C ALA A 64 -33.35 16.87 -2.20
N ALA A 65 -34.16 16.58 -1.17
CA ALA A 65 -34.10 17.28 0.11
C ALA A 65 -32.76 17.04 0.84
N ASN A 66 -32.29 15.80 0.92
CA ASN A 66 -31.00 15.48 1.53
C ASN A 66 -29.83 16.14 0.79
N LYS A 67 -29.84 16.16 -0.55
CA LYS A 67 -28.81 16.84 -1.36
C LYS A 67 -28.82 18.35 -1.17
N ALA A 68 -29.97 18.97 -0.93
CA ALA A 68 -30.04 20.39 -0.62
C ALA A 68 -29.40 20.71 0.74
N VAL A 69 -29.66 19.88 1.76
CA VAL A 69 -29.04 20.00 3.09
C VAL A 69 -27.52 19.81 3.01
N ASP A 70 -27.06 18.81 2.25
CA ASP A 70 -25.62 18.58 2.01
C ASP A 70 -24.95 19.79 1.33
N ALA A 71 -25.61 20.41 0.35
CA ALA A 71 -25.11 21.62 -0.29
C ALA A 71 -25.09 22.83 0.67
N ASP A 72 -26.04 22.94 1.60
CA ASP A 72 -26.03 23.97 2.65
C ASP A 72 -24.88 23.74 3.65
N ALA A 73 -24.60 22.50 4.04
CA ALA A 73 -23.46 22.16 4.87
C ALA A 73 -22.13 22.52 4.18
N ALA A 74 -21.98 22.18 2.89
CA ALA A 74 -20.81 22.55 2.10
C ALA A 74 -20.59 24.08 2.02
N LEU A 75 -21.67 24.86 1.93
CA LEU A 75 -21.60 26.33 1.97
C LEU A 75 -21.13 26.86 3.34
N GLN A 76 -21.56 26.23 4.43
CA GLN A 76 -21.10 26.58 5.78
C GLN A 76 -19.62 26.24 5.98
N GLU A 77 -19.17 25.08 5.51
CA GLU A 77 -17.76 24.66 5.55
C GLU A 77 -16.85 25.58 4.72
N LEU A 78 -17.30 26.03 3.54
CA LEU A 78 -16.58 27.05 2.77
C LEU A 78 -16.57 28.40 3.51
N GLY A 79 -17.67 28.75 4.17
CA GLY A 79 -17.82 30.00 4.91
C GLY A 79 -16.92 30.10 6.14
N SER A 80 -16.65 28.97 6.80
CA SER A 80 -15.76 28.88 7.97
C SER A 80 -14.27 28.94 7.65
N ASP A 81 -13.90 28.94 6.36
CA ASP A 81 -12.51 28.89 5.88
C ASP A 81 -11.73 27.64 6.34
N ALA A 82 -12.43 26.59 6.78
CA ALA A 82 -11.79 25.33 7.21
C ALA A 82 -11.34 24.45 6.02
N VAL A 83 -12.03 24.56 4.89
CA VAL A 83 -11.75 23.75 3.68
C VAL A 83 -11.87 24.59 2.40
N GLY A 84 -11.07 24.22 1.40
CA GLY A 84 -11.23 24.74 0.04
C GLY A 84 -12.10 23.81 -0.80
N PHE A 85 -12.61 24.30 -1.93
CA PHE A 85 -13.35 23.49 -2.90
C PHE A 85 -12.67 23.54 -4.26
N GLY A 86 -12.88 22.49 -5.04
CA GLY A 86 -12.31 22.38 -6.38
C GLY A 86 -12.90 21.21 -7.17
N TYR A 87 -12.54 21.15 -8.44
CA TYR A 87 -12.94 20.05 -9.30
C TYR A 87 -11.95 18.91 -9.19
N VAL A 88 -12.41 17.75 -8.75
CA VAL A 88 -11.65 16.50 -8.75
C VAL A 88 -11.94 15.68 -9.99
N THR A 89 -10.88 15.09 -10.53
CA THR A 89 -10.92 14.07 -11.57
C THR A 89 -10.05 12.91 -11.12
N ALA A 90 -10.67 11.75 -10.91
CA ALA A 90 -9.97 10.52 -10.55
C ALA A 90 -10.13 9.50 -11.68
N SER A 91 -9.03 8.93 -12.16
CA SER A 91 -9.03 7.96 -13.24
C SER A 91 -8.10 6.78 -12.93
N VAL A 92 -8.54 5.58 -13.30
CA VAL A 92 -7.72 4.37 -13.23
C VAL A 92 -7.52 3.84 -14.63
N VAL A 93 -6.25 3.71 -15.04
CA VAL A 93 -5.88 3.15 -16.34
C VAL A 93 -5.28 1.76 -16.12
N VAL A 94 -5.82 0.77 -16.83
CA VAL A 94 -5.29 -0.59 -16.89
C VAL A 94 -4.79 -0.87 -18.30
N ALA A 95 -3.77 -1.71 -18.43
CA ALA A 95 -3.19 -2.09 -19.70
C ALA A 95 -2.87 -3.59 -19.75
N ALA A 96 -3.01 -4.19 -20.93
CA ALA A 96 -2.59 -5.54 -21.26
C ALA A 96 -2.37 -5.63 -22.78
N ARG A 97 -1.70 -6.71 -23.22
CA ARG A 97 -1.48 -6.97 -24.66
C ARG A 97 -2.75 -7.45 -25.35
N GLU A 98 -3.58 -8.19 -24.63
CA GLU A 98 -4.82 -8.77 -25.15
C GLU A 98 -6.04 -7.98 -24.66
N PRO A 99 -6.99 -7.64 -25.56
CA PRO A 99 -8.20 -6.89 -25.17
C PRO A 99 -9.04 -7.57 -24.09
N ALA A 100 -9.15 -8.90 -24.14
CA ALA A 100 -9.91 -9.67 -23.15
C ALA A 100 -9.36 -9.48 -21.73
N THR A 101 -8.03 -9.50 -21.58
CA THR A 101 -7.36 -9.27 -20.29
C THR A 101 -7.55 -7.84 -19.79
N VAL A 102 -7.61 -6.84 -20.67
CA VAL A 102 -7.91 -5.45 -20.27
C VAL A 102 -9.30 -5.38 -19.66
N GLU A 103 -10.28 -6.03 -20.27
CA GLU A 103 -11.66 -6.02 -19.79
C GLU A 103 -11.80 -6.72 -18.42
N GLU A 104 -11.11 -7.83 -18.20
CA GLU A 104 -11.06 -8.51 -16.90
C GLU A 104 -10.44 -7.62 -15.81
N LYS A 105 -9.30 -6.98 -16.11
CA LYS A 105 -8.66 -6.02 -15.20
C LYS A 105 -9.59 -4.85 -14.89
N ARG A 106 -10.24 -4.30 -15.91
CA ARG A 106 -11.19 -3.19 -15.79
C ARG A 106 -12.35 -3.55 -14.86
N LYS A 107 -13.02 -4.70 -15.10
CA LYS A 107 -14.10 -5.21 -14.23
C LYS A 107 -13.64 -5.43 -12.79
N SER A 108 -12.39 -5.87 -12.60
CA SER A 108 -11.84 -6.11 -11.27
C SER A 108 -11.62 -4.81 -10.49
N VAL A 109 -11.09 -3.77 -11.14
CA VAL A 109 -11.01 -2.42 -10.57
C VAL A 109 -12.39 -1.86 -10.27
N GLU A 110 -13.32 -1.95 -11.23
CA GLU A 110 -14.70 -1.47 -11.09
C GLU A 110 -15.39 -2.07 -9.87
N ARG A 111 -15.25 -3.39 -9.68
CA ARG A 111 -15.81 -4.10 -8.52
C ARG A 111 -15.28 -3.57 -7.19
N VAL A 112 -13.97 -3.30 -7.09
CA VAL A 112 -13.36 -2.76 -5.85
C VAL A 112 -13.89 -1.35 -5.58
N VAL A 113 -13.94 -0.50 -6.60
CA VAL A 113 -14.42 0.88 -6.47
C VAL A 113 -15.90 0.90 -6.06
N GLN A 114 -16.75 0.14 -6.74
CA GLN A 114 -18.17 0.02 -6.43
C GLN A 114 -18.45 -0.64 -5.08
N GLY A 115 -17.64 -1.64 -4.69
CA GLY A 115 -17.73 -2.28 -3.38
C GLY A 115 -17.46 -1.32 -2.21
N ARG A 116 -16.78 -0.19 -2.46
CA ARG A 116 -16.58 0.89 -1.49
C ARG A 116 -17.60 2.03 -1.60
N GLY A 117 -18.68 1.83 -2.36
CA GLY A 117 -19.78 2.79 -2.51
C GLY A 117 -19.53 3.89 -3.55
N PHE A 118 -18.43 3.82 -4.31
CA PHE A 118 -18.16 4.77 -5.38
C PHE A 118 -18.77 4.35 -6.70
N VAL A 119 -19.12 5.32 -7.54
CA VAL A 119 -19.50 5.04 -8.93
C VAL A 119 -18.25 5.04 -9.81
N ALA A 120 -17.95 3.89 -10.41
CA ALA A 120 -16.96 3.77 -11.47
C ALA A 120 -17.65 3.83 -12.83
N ILE A 121 -17.03 4.53 -13.78
CA ILE A 121 -17.52 4.68 -15.15
C ILE A 121 -16.44 4.17 -16.10
N SER A 122 -16.80 3.22 -16.97
CA SER A 122 -15.95 2.83 -18.09
C SER A 122 -16.08 3.86 -19.20
N GLU A 123 -15.02 4.61 -19.48
CA GLU A 123 -15.04 5.57 -20.58
C GLU A 123 -14.98 4.86 -21.92
N THR A 124 -15.83 5.30 -22.85
CA THR A 124 -15.92 4.78 -24.23
C THR A 124 -15.66 5.91 -25.22
N LEU A 125 -16.63 6.82 -25.38
CA LEU A 125 -16.55 7.95 -26.31
C LEU A 125 -15.40 8.90 -25.98
N ASN A 126 -15.18 9.17 -24.69
CA ASN A 126 -14.11 10.06 -24.21
C ASN A 126 -12.89 9.27 -23.70
N ALA A 127 -12.69 8.02 -24.14
CA ALA A 127 -11.64 7.16 -23.61
C ALA A 127 -10.23 7.74 -23.86
N VAL A 128 -10.02 8.38 -25.02
CA VAL A 128 -8.74 9.01 -25.37
C VAL A 128 -8.49 10.23 -24.48
N GLU A 129 -9.48 11.09 -24.28
CA GLU A 129 -9.40 12.27 -23.43
C GLU A 129 -9.21 11.88 -21.96
N ALA A 130 -9.91 10.84 -21.49
CA ALA A 130 -9.74 10.32 -20.15
C ALA A 130 -8.31 9.79 -19.92
N TRP A 131 -7.75 9.09 -20.91
CA TRP A 131 -6.37 8.64 -20.85
C TRP A 131 -5.36 9.79 -20.93
N LEU A 132 -5.51 10.73 -21.86
CA LEU A 132 -4.66 11.91 -22.01
C LEU A 132 -4.69 12.76 -20.73
N GLY A 133 -5.87 12.91 -20.12
CA GLY A 133 -6.05 13.61 -18.86
C GLY A 133 -5.18 13.01 -17.74
N SER A 134 -4.93 11.71 -17.76
CA SER A 134 -4.06 11.08 -16.76
C SER A 134 -2.56 11.41 -16.89
N ILE A 135 -2.14 12.11 -17.95
CA ILE A 135 -0.75 12.51 -18.19
C ILE A 135 -0.47 13.85 -17.48
N PRO A 136 0.61 13.96 -16.68
CA PRO A 136 1.02 15.23 -16.08
C PRO A 136 1.25 16.32 -17.14
N GLY A 137 0.76 17.53 -16.88
CA GLY A 137 0.88 18.67 -17.80
C GLY A 137 -0.20 18.78 -18.87
N GLN A 138 -1.08 17.79 -19.03
CA GLN A 138 -2.21 17.89 -19.95
C GLN A 138 -3.35 18.74 -19.35
N CYS A 139 -3.44 20.01 -19.70
CA CYS A 139 -4.45 20.91 -19.13
C CYS A 139 -5.85 20.77 -19.73
N TYR A 140 -5.98 20.33 -20.98
CA TYR A 140 -7.25 20.37 -21.72
C TYR A 140 -8.12 19.13 -21.49
N ALA A 141 -7.52 17.95 -21.58
CA ALA A 141 -8.26 16.70 -21.50
C ALA A 141 -8.72 16.45 -20.05
N ASN A 142 -9.98 16.80 -19.76
CA ASN A 142 -10.60 16.58 -18.46
C ASN A 142 -12.09 16.25 -18.64
N VAL A 143 -12.44 14.98 -18.49
CA VAL A 143 -13.76 14.46 -18.88
C VAL A 143 -14.81 14.65 -17.78
N ARG A 144 -14.49 14.23 -16.55
CA ARG A 144 -15.44 14.26 -15.42
C ARG A 144 -14.86 15.06 -14.27
N GLN A 145 -15.57 16.13 -13.94
CA GLN A 145 -15.19 17.09 -12.90
C GLN A 145 -16.23 17.05 -11.79
N GLY A 146 -15.90 16.37 -10.69
CA GLY A 146 -16.72 16.38 -9.48
C GLY A 146 -16.33 17.57 -8.60
N LEU A 147 -17.28 18.39 -8.17
CA LEU A 147 -16.99 19.41 -7.17
C LEU A 147 -16.89 18.76 -5.79
N VAL A 148 -15.75 18.90 -5.13
CA VAL A 148 -15.50 18.33 -3.80
C VAL A 148 -14.65 19.27 -2.96
N SER A 149 -14.66 19.10 -1.64
CA SER A 149 -13.78 19.81 -0.72
C SER A 149 -12.36 19.23 -0.72
N THR A 150 -11.39 20.02 -0.28
CA THR A 150 -10.00 19.59 -0.06
C THR A 150 -9.93 18.45 0.97
N ALA A 151 -10.80 18.47 1.99
CA ALA A 151 -10.91 17.40 2.97
C ALA A 151 -11.35 16.08 2.32
N ASN A 152 -12.33 16.11 1.41
CA ASN A 152 -12.76 14.90 0.69
C ASN A 152 -11.62 14.35 -0.16
N VAL A 153 -10.90 15.22 -0.89
CA VAL A 153 -9.78 14.80 -1.73
C VAL A 153 -8.65 14.18 -0.91
N ALA A 154 -8.33 14.73 0.25
CA ALA A 154 -7.31 14.18 1.14
C ALA A 154 -7.60 12.71 1.52
N HIS A 155 -8.87 12.34 1.65
CA HIS A 155 -9.30 10.97 1.93
C HIS A 155 -9.36 10.06 0.68
N LEU A 156 -9.42 10.63 -0.52
CA LEU A 156 -9.55 9.90 -1.80
C LEU A 156 -8.21 9.58 -2.45
N ILE A 157 -7.18 10.38 -2.23
CA ILE A 157 -5.85 10.17 -2.84
C ILE A 157 -5.22 8.88 -2.29
N PRO A 158 -4.77 7.94 -3.15
CA PRO A 158 -4.06 6.75 -2.70
C PRO A 158 -2.61 7.12 -2.34
N LEU A 159 -2.38 7.42 -1.07
CA LEU A 159 -1.05 7.77 -0.55
C LEU A 159 -0.23 6.56 -0.10
N SER A 160 -0.86 5.39 0.02
CA SER A 160 -0.21 4.16 0.50
C SER A 160 -0.18 3.09 -0.58
N ALA A 161 0.99 2.48 -0.75
CA ALA A 161 1.19 1.27 -1.55
C ALA A 161 1.94 0.23 -0.72
N VAL A 162 1.73 -1.04 -1.04
CA VAL A 162 2.47 -2.14 -0.40
C VAL A 162 3.94 -2.04 -0.78
N TRP A 163 4.82 -1.94 0.22
CA TRP A 163 6.26 -1.88 -0.03
C TRP A 163 6.79 -3.24 -0.46
N ALA A 164 7.28 -3.32 -1.70
CA ALA A 164 7.75 -4.57 -2.31
C ALA A 164 9.21 -4.91 -1.98
N GLY A 165 9.86 -4.13 -1.12
CA GLY A 165 11.29 -4.26 -0.80
C GLY A 165 12.22 -3.80 -1.94
N PRO A 166 13.54 -3.70 -1.69
CA PRO A 166 14.52 -3.32 -2.70
C PRO A 166 14.64 -4.38 -3.81
N GLN A 167 14.87 -3.94 -5.05
CA GLN A 167 15.01 -4.86 -6.18
C GLN A 167 16.29 -5.72 -6.12
N ARG A 168 17.31 -5.29 -5.38
CA ARG A 168 18.64 -5.91 -5.25
C ARG A 168 19.23 -5.62 -3.88
N ASN A 169 20.20 -6.44 -3.46
CA ASN A 169 21.07 -6.12 -2.33
C ASN A 169 22.26 -5.30 -2.86
N ALA A 170 22.31 -4.01 -2.53
CA ALA A 170 23.35 -3.10 -3.03
C ALA A 170 24.74 -3.45 -2.49
N HIS A 171 24.85 -3.78 -1.19
CA HIS A 171 26.12 -4.10 -0.56
C HIS A 171 26.73 -5.40 -1.09
N LEU A 172 25.92 -6.46 -1.20
CA LEU A 172 26.39 -7.75 -1.74
C LEU A 172 26.44 -7.78 -3.27
N GLY A 173 26.06 -6.69 -3.96
CA GLY A 173 26.05 -6.60 -5.42
C GLY A 173 25.08 -7.56 -6.13
N GLY A 174 24.13 -8.16 -5.40
CA GLY A 174 23.38 -9.34 -5.87
C GLY A 174 21.85 -9.17 -5.88
N PRO A 175 21.11 -10.25 -6.19
CA PRO A 175 19.64 -10.29 -6.04
C PRO A 175 19.23 -10.12 -4.56
N PRO A 176 17.95 -9.86 -4.25
CA PRO A 176 17.47 -9.90 -2.88
C PRO A 176 17.65 -11.29 -2.26
N LEU A 177 17.77 -11.35 -0.93
CA LEU A 177 18.05 -12.59 -0.20
C LEU A 177 16.96 -13.61 -0.45
N ILE A 178 15.69 -13.21 -0.43
CA ILE A 178 14.58 -14.08 -0.81
C ILE A 178 13.41 -13.24 -1.35
N VAL A 179 12.67 -13.80 -2.30
CA VAL A 179 11.39 -13.22 -2.74
C VAL A 179 10.27 -14.01 -2.09
N THR A 180 9.45 -13.35 -1.30
CA THR A 180 8.29 -13.93 -0.59
C THR A 180 7.02 -13.19 -1.00
N ARG A 181 5.89 -13.54 -0.36
CA ARG A 181 4.58 -12.95 -0.65
C ARG A 181 4.19 -11.99 0.48
N THR A 182 3.77 -10.76 0.16
CA THR A 182 3.09 -9.89 1.13
C THR A 182 1.68 -10.41 1.40
N GLU A 183 0.92 -9.69 2.22
CA GLU A 183 -0.54 -9.80 2.13
C GLU A 183 -0.99 -9.37 0.72
N GLY A 184 -1.78 -10.22 0.04
CA GLY A 184 -2.20 -10.00 -1.34
C GLY A 184 -1.22 -10.54 -2.39
N SER A 185 -0.97 -9.73 -3.42
CA SER A 185 -0.31 -10.16 -4.67
C SER A 185 1.01 -9.44 -4.96
N THR A 186 1.44 -8.53 -4.08
CA THR A 186 2.73 -7.87 -4.22
C THR A 186 3.86 -8.81 -3.77
N PRO A 187 4.87 -9.10 -4.60
CA PRO A 187 6.03 -9.85 -4.17
C PRO A 187 6.89 -9.01 -3.22
N PHE A 188 7.26 -9.57 -2.08
CA PHE A 188 8.18 -8.93 -1.13
C PHE A 188 9.61 -9.40 -1.38
N ARG A 189 10.53 -8.46 -1.60
CA ARG A 189 11.95 -8.74 -1.79
C ARG A 189 12.68 -8.47 -0.49
N LEU A 190 12.98 -9.52 0.28
CA LEU A 190 13.71 -9.39 1.52
C LEU A 190 15.18 -9.09 1.23
N VAL A 191 15.65 -7.94 1.71
CA VAL A 191 17.05 -7.56 1.78
C VAL A 191 17.37 -7.27 3.24
N THR A 192 18.37 -7.94 3.80
CA THR A 192 18.75 -7.80 5.21
C THR A 192 19.72 -6.64 5.47
N HIS A 193 20.28 -6.06 4.41
CA HIS A 193 21.32 -5.03 4.54
C HIS A 193 20.71 -3.63 4.46
N VAL A 194 21.14 -2.77 5.40
CA VAL A 194 20.95 -1.32 5.34
C VAL A 194 22.32 -0.69 5.24
N GLY A 195 22.64 -0.12 4.08
CA GLY A 195 24.03 0.18 3.75
C GLY A 195 24.84 -1.12 3.70
N ASP A 196 25.91 -1.19 4.46
CA ASP A 196 26.79 -2.35 4.63
C ASP A 196 26.45 -3.26 5.82
N VAL A 197 25.52 -2.86 6.68
CA VAL A 197 25.17 -3.61 7.90
C VAL A 197 24.03 -4.59 7.65
N GLY A 198 24.26 -5.89 7.93
CA GLY A 198 23.31 -6.98 7.70
C GLY A 198 22.72 -7.64 8.96
N HIS A 199 22.84 -7.03 10.14
CA HIS A 199 22.35 -7.62 11.40
C HIS A 199 20.83 -7.82 11.38
N THR A 200 20.39 -9.02 11.74
CA THR A 200 18.98 -9.43 11.68
C THR A 200 18.62 -10.22 12.94
N LEU A 201 17.48 -9.89 13.56
CA LEU A 201 16.92 -10.60 14.70
C LEU A 201 15.58 -11.23 14.31
N VAL A 202 15.40 -12.53 14.59
CA VAL A 202 14.16 -13.27 14.34
C VAL A 202 13.52 -13.66 15.67
N VAL A 203 12.31 -13.15 15.93
CA VAL A 203 11.54 -13.40 17.16
C VAL A 203 10.21 -14.04 16.81
N GLY A 204 9.75 -14.97 17.65
CA GLY A 204 8.45 -15.63 17.52
C GLY A 204 8.28 -16.77 18.53
N PRO A 205 7.04 -17.25 18.76
CA PRO A 205 6.79 -18.34 19.71
C PRO A 205 7.39 -19.67 19.23
N THR A 206 7.47 -20.65 20.13
CA THR A 206 7.85 -22.03 19.77
C THR A 206 6.86 -22.59 18.75
N GLY A 207 7.35 -23.30 17.74
CA GLY A 207 6.51 -23.84 16.67
C GLY A 207 6.15 -22.86 15.54
N ALA A 208 6.46 -21.56 15.65
CA ALA A 208 6.16 -20.57 14.60
C ALA A 208 7.05 -20.66 13.34
N GLY A 209 7.93 -21.66 13.25
CA GLY A 209 8.81 -21.85 12.08
C GLY A 209 10.11 -21.03 12.09
N LYS A 210 10.56 -20.49 13.23
CA LYS A 210 11.83 -19.73 13.33
C LYS A 210 13.04 -20.48 12.75
N SER A 211 13.23 -21.75 13.12
CA SER A 211 14.34 -22.56 12.63
C SER A 211 14.23 -22.82 11.12
N VAL A 212 13.00 -23.00 10.60
CA VAL A 212 12.76 -23.16 9.16
C VAL A 212 13.11 -21.88 8.41
N LEU A 213 12.74 -20.72 8.96
CA LEU A 213 13.12 -19.42 8.39
C LEU A 213 14.65 -19.26 8.36
N LEU A 214 15.34 -19.48 9.48
CA LEU A 214 16.81 -19.35 9.54
C LEU A 214 17.51 -20.31 8.56
N ALA A 215 17.10 -21.57 8.51
CA ALA A 215 17.61 -22.54 7.53
C ALA A 215 17.39 -22.07 6.08
N THR A 216 16.20 -21.51 5.80
CA THR A 216 15.89 -20.93 4.48
C THR A 216 16.82 -19.76 4.16
N LEU A 217 17.03 -18.84 5.11
CA LEU A 217 17.93 -17.70 4.92
C LEU A 217 19.38 -18.17 4.65
N VAL A 218 19.86 -19.19 5.36
CA VAL A 218 21.18 -19.81 5.15
C VAL A 218 21.31 -20.36 3.72
N LEU A 219 20.34 -21.16 3.27
CA LEU A 219 20.31 -21.70 1.90
C LEU A 219 20.33 -20.58 0.86
N GLN A 220 19.51 -19.54 1.07
CA GLN A 220 19.41 -18.44 0.13
C GLN A 220 20.67 -17.56 0.11
N PHE A 221 21.34 -17.40 1.24
CA PHE A 221 22.57 -16.61 1.37
C PHE A 221 23.74 -17.25 0.63
N ARG A 222 23.78 -18.59 0.53
CA ARG A 222 24.81 -19.31 -0.26
C ARG A 222 24.83 -18.98 -1.75
N ARG A 223 23.79 -18.32 -2.28
CA ARG A 223 23.77 -17.83 -3.66
C ARG A 223 24.69 -16.63 -3.88
N TYR A 224 25.12 -15.95 -2.82
CA TYR A 224 26.11 -14.88 -2.92
C TYR A 224 27.53 -15.48 -3.02
N PRO A 225 28.32 -15.11 -4.05
CA PRO A 225 29.70 -15.57 -4.19
C PRO A 225 30.54 -15.26 -2.96
N GLY A 226 31.40 -16.20 -2.54
CA GLY A 226 32.28 -16.01 -1.39
C GLY A 226 31.56 -15.98 -0.02
N SER A 227 30.27 -16.30 0.05
CA SER A 227 29.56 -16.35 1.33
C SER A 227 30.16 -17.39 2.28
N GLN A 228 30.37 -17.00 3.53
CA GLN A 228 30.76 -17.88 4.63
C GLN A 228 29.64 -17.87 5.67
N ILE A 229 29.27 -19.06 6.16
CA ILE A 229 28.16 -19.21 7.10
C ILE A 229 28.66 -20.04 8.27
N VAL A 230 28.59 -19.45 9.46
CA VAL A 230 28.87 -20.12 10.75
C VAL A 230 27.57 -20.09 11.54
N VAL A 231 27.14 -21.25 12.05
CA VAL A 231 25.86 -21.37 12.77
C VAL A 231 26.08 -22.06 14.11
N PHE A 232 25.65 -21.40 15.17
CA PHE A 232 25.50 -22.02 16.49
C PHE A 232 24.10 -22.59 16.62
N ASP A 233 23.98 -23.91 16.49
CA ASP A 233 22.69 -24.60 16.38
C ASP A 233 22.35 -25.35 17.66
N LYS A 234 21.42 -24.81 18.45
CA LYS A 234 20.86 -25.50 19.60
C LYS A 234 19.74 -26.42 19.15
N GLY A 235 19.96 -27.74 19.25
CA GLY A 235 18.95 -28.76 18.94
C GLY A 235 19.04 -29.34 17.52
N ARG A 236 20.17 -29.14 16.83
CA ARG A 236 20.47 -29.75 15.51
C ARG A 236 19.43 -29.39 14.42
N SER A 237 18.81 -28.21 14.54
CA SER A 237 17.72 -27.75 13.68
C SER A 237 18.16 -27.36 12.26
N VAL A 238 19.42 -26.96 12.08
CA VAL A 238 20.01 -26.63 10.77
C VAL A 238 20.97 -27.70 10.26
N ARG A 239 21.22 -28.78 11.01
CA ARG A 239 22.14 -29.86 10.62
C ARG A 239 21.92 -30.36 9.19
N ALA A 240 20.67 -30.65 8.84
CA ALA A 240 20.33 -31.11 7.49
C ALA A 240 20.66 -30.06 6.41
N THR A 241 20.46 -28.77 6.72
CA THR A 241 20.80 -27.66 5.80
C THR A 241 22.31 -27.54 5.62
N VAL A 242 23.08 -27.61 6.71
CA VAL A 242 24.54 -27.54 6.67
C VAL A 242 25.12 -28.70 5.85
N LEU A 243 24.71 -29.94 6.14
CA LEU A 243 25.17 -31.12 5.40
C LEU A 243 24.73 -31.07 3.92
N GLY A 244 23.51 -30.60 3.65
CA GLY A 244 23.01 -30.45 2.28
C GLY A 244 23.76 -29.40 1.45
N LEU A 245 24.40 -28.43 2.12
CA LEU A 245 25.30 -27.44 1.50
C LEU A 245 26.75 -27.92 1.42
N ALA A 246 27.01 -29.21 1.68
CA ALA A 246 28.35 -29.80 1.81
C ALA A 246 29.21 -29.11 2.88
N GLY A 247 28.58 -28.55 3.91
CA GLY A 247 29.25 -27.99 5.08
C GLY A 247 29.49 -29.05 6.17
N GLU A 248 30.25 -28.65 7.18
CA GLU A 248 30.58 -29.50 8.33
C GLU A 248 29.69 -29.17 9.52
N HIS A 249 29.25 -30.20 10.25
CA HIS A 249 28.46 -30.04 11.46
C HIS A 249 29.12 -30.81 12.60
N TYR A 250 29.48 -30.10 13.66
CA TYR A 250 30.11 -30.67 14.84
C TYR A 250 29.14 -30.68 16.00
N ASP A 251 29.07 -31.81 16.71
CA ASP A 251 28.25 -31.97 17.90
C ASP A 251 29.13 -31.84 19.14
N LEU A 252 29.08 -30.65 19.77
CA LEU A 252 29.93 -30.33 20.90
C LEU A 252 29.56 -31.20 22.12
N GLY A 253 30.52 -32.00 22.59
CA GLY A 253 30.41 -32.75 23.84
C GLY A 253 29.81 -34.16 23.77
N ALA A 254 29.50 -34.69 22.58
CA ALA A 254 28.96 -36.05 22.46
C ALA A 254 30.03 -37.14 22.60
N ASP A 255 31.22 -36.93 22.04
CA ASP A 255 32.29 -37.91 21.96
C ASP A 255 33.68 -37.35 22.34
N GLY A 256 33.76 -36.06 22.71
CA GLY A 256 35.00 -35.39 23.09
C GLY A 256 35.99 -35.17 21.94
N THR A 257 35.59 -35.45 20.69
CA THR A 257 36.47 -35.31 19.51
C THR A 257 36.74 -33.86 19.14
N ILE A 258 35.79 -32.97 19.45
CA ILE A 258 35.90 -31.53 19.25
C ILE A 258 35.55 -30.81 20.55
N ALA A 259 36.41 -29.86 20.91
CA ALA A 259 36.23 -28.96 22.04
C ALA A 259 36.68 -27.56 21.64
N PHE A 260 36.04 -26.55 22.23
CA PHE A 260 36.62 -25.22 22.23
C PHE A 260 37.78 -25.21 23.23
N GLN A 261 38.87 -24.52 22.86
CA GLN A 261 40.00 -24.27 23.73
C GLN A 261 40.09 -22.76 23.99
N PRO A 262 39.32 -22.21 24.95
CA PRO A 262 39.34 -20.77 25.24
C PRO A 262 40.72 -20.27 25.67
N LEU A 263 41.56 -21.14 26.25
CA LEU A 263 42.91 -20.82 26.71
C LEU A 263 43.99 -21.26 25.70
N ALA A 264 43.67 -21.32 24.40
CA ALA A 264 44.63 -21.75 23.39
C ALA A 264 45.88 -20.86 23.31
N GLY A 265 45.74 -19.59 23.70
CA GLY A 265 46.82 -18.60 23.72
C GLY A 265 47.49 -18.39 25.09
N ILE A 266 47.27 -19.26 26.09
CA ILE A 266 47.72 -19.02 27.49
C ILE A 266 49.24 -18.83 27.65
N ASP A 267 50.01 -19.25 26.64
CA ASP A 267 51.45 -19.05 26.60
C ASP A 267 51.83 -17.57 26.42
N ASP A 268 50.97 -16.76 25.82
CA ASP A 268 51.11 -15.30 25.73
C ASP A 268 50.77 -14.61 27.07
N GLU A 269 51.59 -13.64 27.47
CA GLU A 269 51.46 -12.97 28.77
C GLU A 269 50.16 -12.14 28.87
N ALA A 270 49.72 -11.50 27.78
CA ALA A 270 48.50 -10.71 27.76
C ALA A 270 47.24 -11.60 27.81
N GLU A 271 47.24 -12.68 27.04
CA GLU A 271 46.17 -13.71 27.11
C GLU A 271 46.08 -14.33 28.51
N ARG A 272 47.23 -14.59 29.16
CA ARG A 272 47.26 -15.13 30.52
C ARG A 272 46.68 -14.18 31.55
N ALA A 273 46.98 -12.87 31.44
CA ALA A 273 46.40 -11.86 32.31
C ALA A 273 44.87 -11.78 32.13
N TRP A 274 44.40 -11.70 30.88
CA TRP A 274 42.96 -11.73 30.57
C TRP A 274 42.28 -13.00 31.10
N ALA A 275 42.90 -14.17 30.88
CA ALA A 275 42.37 -15.45 31.34
C ALA A 275 42.27 -15.52 32.86
N ALA A 276 43.26 -15.00 33.59
CA ALA A 276 43.23 -14.93 35.05
C ALA A 276 42.06 -14.07 35.54
N ASP A 277 41.85 -12.90 34.95
CA ASP A 277 40.73 -12.01 35.28
C ASP A 277 39.38 -12.66 34.95
N TRP A 278 39.27 -13.30 33.77
CA TRP A 278 38.06 -13.98 33.35
C TRP A 278 37.70 -15.14 34.28
N ILE A 279 38.68 -15.97 34.65
CA ILE A 279 38.48 -17.11 35.55
C ILE A 279 38.16 -16.64 36.97
N ALA A 280 38.81 -15.57 37.45
CA ALA A 280 38.52 -15.01 38.77
C ALA A 280 37.14 -14.32 38.85
N GLY A 281 36.60 -13.89 37.70
CA GLY A 281 35.27 -13.26 37.59
C GLY A 281 34.11 -14.23 37.32
N LEU A 282 34.38 -15.51 37.05
CA LEU A 282 33.39 -16.59 36.93
C LEU A 282 32.89 -17.05 38.31
#